data_AF-A0A3N5HQ42-F1
#
_entry.id   AF-A0A3N5HQ42-F1
#
_cell.length_a   1.000
_cell.length_b   1.000
_cell.length_c   1.000
_cell.angle_alpha   90.00
_cell.angle_beta   90.00
_cell.angle_gamma   90.00
#
_symmetry.space_group_name_H-M   'P 1'
#
loop_
_entity.id
_entity.type
_entity.pdbx_description
1 polymer ?
#
loop_
_entity_poly.entity_id
_entity_poly.type
_entity_poly.pdbx_seq_one_letter_code
_entity_poly.pdbx_strand_id
1 'polypeptide(L)'
;HRLFELALRQSTNRKIRNGTSKWLLRQIASKRLPGRLVEAPKRPLQTPQREWLRGPLRSWANDCIETAIHSYGGSWLEPASVRQAWKMYCDGVSDNSFYIWQWIGLGMIHELKGDL
;
A
#
# COMPACT_ATOMS: atom_id res chain seq x y z
N HIS A 1 18.08 17.19 5.88
CA HIS A 1 17.62 17.78 7.16
C HIS A 1 17.07 19.20 7.00
N ARG A 2 17.79 20.18 6.41
CA ARG A 2 17.39 21.61 6.34
C ARG A 2 15.96 21.89 5.86
N LEU A 3 15.49 21.22 4.81
CA LEU A 3 14.12 21.40 4.30
C LEU A 3 13.06 21.01 5.35
N PHE A 4 13.30 19.91 6.08
CA PHE A 4 12.41 19.44 7.13
C PHE A 4 12.40 20.41 8.32
N GLU A 5 13.57 20.86 8.75
CA GLU A 5 13.68 21.86 9.82
C GLU A 5 12.92 23.14 9.48
N LEU A 6 13.11 23.65 8.25
CA LEU A 6 12.39 24.83 7.77
C LEU A 6 10.87 24.58 7.74
N ALA A 7 10.43 23.43 7.21
CA ALA A 7 9.02 23.08 7.11
C ALA A 7 8.36 22.96 8.50
N LEU A 8 9.07 22.38 9.48
CA LEU A 8 8.59 22.20 10.84
C LEU A 8 8.50 23.54 11.59
N ARG A 9 9.49 24.44 11.42
CA ARG A 9 9.53 25.76 12.06
C ARG A 9 8.56 26.81 11.48
N GLN A 10 7.84 26.52 10.38
CA GLN A 10 6.86 27.46 9.85
C GLN A 10 5.66 27.66 10.79
N SER A 11 5.16 28.89 10.87
CA SER A 11 3.93 29.23 11.60
C SER A 11 2.71 28.50 11.04
N THR A 12 1.69 28.27 11.88
CA THR A 12 0.45 27.60 11.49
C THR A 12 -0.21 28.25 10.29
N ASN A 13 -0.26 29.60 10.24
CA ASN A 13 -0.85 30.35 9.13
C ASN A 13 -0.14 30.14 7.78
N ARG A 14 1.13 29.71 7.77
CA ARG A 14 1.84 29.34 6.54
C ARG A 14 1.57 27.89 6.11
N LYS A 15 1.17 27.03 7.04
CA LYS A 15 0.80 25.62 6.80
C LYS A 15 -0.67 25.50 6.39
N ILE A 16 -1.56 26.21 7.09
CA ILE A 16 -3.01 26.22 6.92
C ILE A 16 -3.50 27.67 6.97
N ARG A 17 -4.23 28.12 5.94
CA ARG A 17 -4.82 29.46 5.90
C ARG A 17 -6.20 29.40 5.27
N ASN A 18 -7.21 29.96 5.94
CA ASN A 18 -8.60 29.98 5.48
C ASN A 18 -9.09 28.59 5.03
N GLY A 19 -8.89 27.57 5.86
CA GLY A 19 -9.24 26.17 5.57
C GLY A 19 -8.36 25.46 4.52
N THR A 20 -7.44 26.17 3.87
CA THR A 20 -6.56 25.59 2.84
C THR A 20 -5.26 25.06 3.45
N SER A 21 -5.05 23.75 3.38
CA SER A 21 -3.79 23.10 3.78
C SER A 21 -2.68 23.25 2.73
N LYS A 22 -1.43 23.11 3.18
CA LYS A 22 -0.20 23.27 2.38
C LYS A 22 -0.09 24.67 1.75
N TRP A 23 -0.60 25.70 2.41
CA TRP A 23 -0.78 27.03 1.82
C TRP A 23 0.51 27.60 1.21
N LEU A 24 1.61 27.66 1.98
CA LEU A 24 2.90 28.17 1.49
C LEU A 24 3.43 27.36 0.31
N LEU A 25 3.30 26.03 0.35
CA LEU A 25 3.69 25.14 -0.74
C LEU A 25 2.90 25.44 -2.02
N ARG A 26 1.59 25.71 -1.91
CA ARG A 26 0.76 26.10 -3.05
C ARG A 26 1.18 27.46 -3.63
N GLN A 27 1.54 28.43 -2.78
CA GLN A 27 2.07 29.73 -3.24
C GLN A 27 3.42 29.63 -3.96
N ILE A 28 4.26 28.67 -3.57
CA ILE A 28 5.53 28.41 -4.27
C ILE A 28 5.25 27.71 -5.61
N ALA A 29 4.37 26.69 -5.60
CA ALA A 29 4.04 25.90 -6.77
C ALA A 29 3.29 26.69 -7.85
N SER A 30 2.44 27.65 -7.49
CA SER A 30 1.70 28.51 -8.44
C SER A 30 2.60 29.34 -9.34
N LYS A 31 3.87 29.56 -8.96
CA LYS A 31 4.86 30.24 -9.79
C LYS A 31 5.35 29.38 -10.97
N ARG A 32 5.06 28.08 -10.96
CA ARG A 32 5.62 27.11 -11.92
C ARG A 32 4.58 26.16 -12.52
N LEU A 33 3.42 25.99 -11.89
CA LEU A 33 2.41 25.01 -12.27
C LEU A 33 1.04 25.67 -12.48
N PRO A 34 0.22 25.19 -13.44
CA PRO A 34 -1.15 25.63 -13.62
C PRO A 34 -1.99 25.49 -12.34
N GLY A 35 -2.91 26.45 -12.11
CA GLY A 35 -3.78 26.48 -10.92
C GLY A 35 -4.49 25.14 -10.65
N ARG A 36 -5.00 24.49 -11.69
CA ARG A 36 -5.66 23.15 -11.59
C ARG A 36 -4.81 22.07 -10.92
N LEU A 37 -3.47 22.12 -11.06
CA LEU A 37 -2.55 21.18 -10.41
C LEU A 37 -2.23 21.61 -8.98
N VAL A 38 -2.04 22.91 -8.79
CA VAL A 38 -1.70 23.50 -7.49
C VAL A 38 -2.84 23.41 -6.50
N GLU A 39 -4.08 23.50 -6.97
CA GLU A 39 -5.31 23.51 -6.18
C GLU A 39 -5.94 22.12 -6.03
N ALA A 40 -5.37 21.11 -6.71
CA ALA A 40 -5.86 19.75 -6.63
C ALA A 40 -6.02 19.28 -5.16
N PRO A 41 -7.11 18.58 -4.83
CA PRO A 41 -7.30 18.02 -3.50
C PRO A 41 -6.20 16.99 -3.21
N LYS A 42 -5.79 16.89 -1.94
CA LYS A 42 -4.87 15.83 -1.51
C LYS A 42 -5.59 14.50 -1.71
N ARG A 43 -5.18 13.75 -2.73
CA ARG A 43 -5.62 12.37 -2.90
C ARG A 43 -4.65 11.46 -2.15
N PRO A 44 -5.13 10.48 -1.37
CA PRO A 44 -4.27 9.38 -0.96
C PRO A 44 -3.72 8.73 -2.23
N LEU A 45 -2.42 8.44 -2.23
CA LEU A 45 -1.84 7.60 -3.27
C LEU A 45 -2.33 6.18 -2.97
N GLN A 46 -3.48 5.82 -3.52
CA GLN A 46 -3.95 4.43 -3.48
C GLN A 46 -3.09 3.67 -4.48
N THR A 47 -2.15 2.87 -3.98
CA THR A 47 -1.44 1.89 -4.80
C THR A 47 -2.46 0.90 -5.36
N PRO A 48 -2.43 0.56 -6.66
CA PRO A 48 -3.39 -0.36 -7.29
C PRO A 48 -3.06 -1.82 -6.93
N GLN A 49 -3.00 -2.10 -5.63
CA GLN A 49 -2.60 -3.39 -5.07
C GLN A 49 -3.54 -4.49 -5.54
N ARG A 50 -4.84 -4.18 -5.62
CA ARG A 50 -5.86 -5.13 -6.08
C ARG A 50 -5.61 -5.52 -7.53
N GLU A 51 -5.42 -4.53 -8.38
CA GLU A 51 -5.18 -4.71 -9.81
C GLU A 51 -3.87 -5.47 -10.04
N TRP A 52 -2.84 -5.21 -9.23
CA TRP A 52 -1.58 -5.92 -9.30
C TRP A 52 -1.69 -7.36 -8.83
N LEU A 53 -2.22 -7.60 -7.63
CA LEU A 53 -2.34 -8.94 -7.05
C LEU A 53 -3.30 -9.85 -7.85
N ARG A 54 -4.32 -9.28 -8.50
CA ARG A 54 -5.21 -10.03 -9.40
C ARG A 54 -4.65 -10.23 -10.80
N GLY A 55 -3.72 -9.37 -11.22
CA GLY A 55 -3.14 -9.36 -12.56
C GLY A 55 -1.66 -9.71 -12.55
N PRO A 56 -0.76 -8.73 -12.82
CA PRO A 56 0.65 -8.99 -13.08
C PRO A 56 1.41 -9.67 -11.93
N LEU A 57 0.96 -9.51 -10.67
CA LEU A 57 1.58 -10.12 -9.49
C LEU A 57 0.86 -11.38 -9.01
N ARG A 58 -0.16 -11.86 -9.74
CA ARG A 58 -0.97 -13.01 -9.29
C ARG A 58 -0.14 -14.27 -9.10
N SER A 59 0.75 -14.59 -10.04
CA SER A 59 1.61 -15.78 -9.95
C SER A 59 2.51 -15.69 -8.72
N TRP A 60 3.24 -14.58 -8.59
CA TRP A 60 4.12 -14.34 -7.46
C TRP A 60 3.39 -14.43 -6.11
N ALA A 61 2.22 -13.80 -5.99
CA ALA A 61 1.43 -13.87 -4.77
C ALA A 61 0.96 -15.30 -4.48
N ASN A 62 0.56 -16.03 -5.51
CA ASN A 62 0.17 -17.43 -5.39
C ASN A 62 1.33 -18.29 -4.87
N ASP A 63 2.53 -18.11 -5.40
CA ASP A 63 3.72 -18.86 -5.00
C ASP A 63 4.05 -18.59 -3.53
N CYS A 64 4.05 -17.32 -3.08
CA CYS A 64 4.23 -17.00 -1.66
C CYS A 64 3.16 -17.62 -0.76
N ILE A 65 1.88 -17.60 -1.19
CA ILE A 65 0.78 -18.19 -0.42
C ILE A 65 0.92 -19.70 -0.32
N GLU A 66 1.30 -20.39 -1.40
CA GLU A 66 1.53 -21.83 -1.37
C GLU A 66 2.75 -22.19 -0.51
N THR A 67 3.81 -21.39 -0.52
CA THR A 67 4.94 -21.52 0.42
C THR A 67 4.47 -21.38 1.87
N ALA A 68 3.60 -20.42 2.17
CA ALA A 68 3.03 -20.25 3.50
C ALA A 68 2.17 -21.46 3.91
N ILE A 69 1.32 -21.97 2.99
CA ILE A 69 0.51 -23.17 3.21
C ILE A 69 1.40 -24.39 3.47
N HIS A 70 2.46 -24.57 2.70
CA HIS A 70 3.39 -25.68 2.87
C HIS A 70 4.07 -25.63 4.25
N SER A 71 4.45 -24.43 4.68
CA SER A 71 5.24 -24.24 5.91
C SER A 71 4.38 -24.21 7.19
N TYR A 72 3.15 -23.72 7.10
CA TYR A 72 2.29 -23.42 8.25
C TYR A 72 0.91 -24.08 8.16
N GLY A 73 0.66 -24.88 7.13
CA GLY A 73 -0.57 -25.64 6.94
C GLY A 73 -0.77 -26.71 8.02
N GLY A 74 -2.01 -26.88 8.48
CA GLY A 74 -2.37 -27.84 9.52
C GLY A 74 -2.00 -27.41 10.95
N SER A 75 -1.35 -26.25 11.11
CA SER A 75 -1.09 -25.63 12.41
C SER A 75 -1.79 -24.27 12.51
N TRP A 76 -1.24 -23.26 11.86
CA TRP A 76 -1.75 -21.88 11.90
C TRP A 76 -2.66 -21.57 10.72
N LEU A 77 -2.46 -22.27 9.59
CA LEU A 77 -3.25 -22.09 8.38
C LEU A 77 -4.08 -23.33 8.11
N GLU A 78 -5.36 -23.12 7.80
CA GLU A 78 -6.23 -24.14 7.22
C GLU A 78 -6.13 -24.04 5.68
N PRO A 79 -5.42 -24.96 4.99
CA PRO A 79 -5.07 -24.80 3.58
C PRO A 79 -6.28 -24.61 2.65
N ALA A 80 -7.37 -25.34 2.90
CA ALA A 80 -8.57 -25.24 2.06
C ALA A 80 -9.20 -23.85 2.14
N SER A 81 -9.29 -23.28 3.34
CA SER A 81 -9.83 -21.95 3.59
C SER A 81 -8.98 -20.84 2.97
N VAL A 82 -7.65 -20.96 3.06
CA VAL A 82 -6.71 -20.00 2.48
C VAL A 82 -6.83 -19.98 0.94
N ARG A 83 -6.79 -21.15 0.29
CA ARG A 83 -6.93 -21.25 -1.17
C ARG A 83 -8.28 -20.74 -1.65
N GLN A 84 -9.36 -21.05 -0.93
CA GLN A 84 -10.69 -20.56 -1.28
C GLN A 84 -10.78 -19.04 -1.19
N ALA A 85 -10.26 -18.45 -0.11
CA ALA A 85 -10.23 -16.99 0.05
C ALA A 85 -9.36 -16.31 -1.01
N TRP A 86 -8.20 -16.88 -1.34
CA TRP A 86 -7.33 -16.39 -2.42
C TRP A 86 -8.04 -16.45 -3.78
N LYS A 87 -8.75 -17.56 -4.08
CA LYS A 87 -9.54 -17.71 -5.29
C LYS A 87 -10.65 -16.66 -5.37
N MET A 88 -11.43 -16.49 -4.30
CA MET A 88 -12.49 -15.46 -4.23
C MET A 88 -11.92 -14.05 -4.40
N TYR A 89 -10.73 -13.79 -3.87
CA TYR A 89 -10.03 -12.53 -4.08
C TYR A 89 -9.63 -12.34 -5.54
N CYS A 90 -9.03 -13.34 -6.17
CA CYS A 90 -8.64 -13.29 -7.59
C CYS A 90 -9.83 -13.10 -8.53
N ASP A 91 -10.94 -13.77 -8.24
CA ASP A 91 -12.16 -13.74 -9.06
C ASP A 91 -13.00 -12.48 -8.86
N GLY A 92 -12.58 -11.58 -7.96
CA GLY A 92 -13.28 -10.32 -7.69
C GLY A 92 -14.52 -10.46 -6.80
N VAL A 93 -14.74 -11.63 -6.21
CA VAL A 93 -15.85 -11.88 -5.26
C VAL A 93 -15.58 -11.21 -3.90
N SER A 94 -14.30 -11.07 -3.53
CA SER A 94 -13.86 -10.38 -2.31
C SER A 94 -12.73 -9.40 -2.59
N ASP A 95 -12.81 -8.23 -1.97
CA ASP A 95 -11.79 -7.17 -2.04
C ASP A 95 -10.87 -7.12 -0.82
N ASN A 96 -11.06 -8.01 0.16
CA ASN A 96 -10.29 -7.98 1.39
C ASN A 96 -8.86 -8.49 1.17
N SER A 97 -7.91 -7.57 1.02
CA SER A 97 -6.49 -7.90 0.86
C SER A 97 -5.73 -8.08 2.19
N PHE A 98 -6.38 -7.87 3.34
CA PHE A 98 -5.70 -7.91 4.64
C PHE A 98 -5.03 -9.26 4.88
N TYR A 99 -5.78 -10.35 4.72
CA TYR A 99 -5.27 -11.71 4.91
C TYR A 99 -4.29 -12.13 3.81
N ILE A 100 -4.51 -11.67 2.57
CA ILE A 100 -3.62 -11.95 1.44
C ILE A 100 -2.20 -11.49 1.76
N TRP A 101 -2.05 -10.27 2.27
CA TRP A 101 -0.73 -9.74 2.65
C TRP A 101 -0.09 -10.50 3.81
N GLN A 102 -0.87 -11.01 4.76
CA GLN A 102 -0.34 -11.82 5.86
C GLN A 102 0.24 -13.14 5.34
N TRP A 103 -0.47 -13.81 4.42
CA TRP A 103 0.00 -15.07 3.84
C TRP A 103 1.21 -14.89 2.93
N ILE A 104 1.21 -13.84 2.10
CA ILE A 104 2.40 -13.46 1.31
C ILE A 104 3.60 -13.25 2.24
N GLY A 105 3.41 -12.48 3.32
CA GLY A 105 4.47 -12.21 4.30
C GLY A 105 5.00 -13.48 4.96
N LEU A 106 4.13 -14.43 5.33
CA LEU A 106 4.54 -15.73 5.88
C LEU A 106 5.36 -16.55 4.88
N GLY A 107 4.98 -16.57 3.61
CA GLY A 107 5.74 -17.24 2.55
C GLY A 107 7.14 -16.65 2.38
N MET A 108 7.22 -15.32 2.30
CA MET A 108 8.50 -14.61 2.16
C MET A 108 9.42 -14.83 3.37
N ILE A 109 8.88 -14.84 4.60
CA ILE A 109 9.68 -15.11 5.81
C ILE A 109 10.27 -16.53 5.79
N HIS A 110 9.55 -17.50 5.22
CA HIS A 110 10.06 -18.87 5.09
C HIS A 110 11.23 -18.94 4.11
N GLU A 111 11.12 -18.32 2.94
CA GLU A 111 12.21 -18.26 1.95
C GLU A 111 13.48 -17.64 2.54
N LEU A 112 13.35 -16.52 3.25
CA LEU A 112 14.48 -15.85 3.90
C LEU A 112 15.18 -16.69 5.00
N LYS A 113 14.48 -17.67 5.59
CA LYS A 113 15.07 -18.59 6.57
C LYS A 113 15.75 -19.80 5.92
N GLY A 114 15.40 -20.15 4.69
CA GLY A 114 16.05 -21.23 3.95
C GLY A 114 17.45 -20.83 3.43
N ASP A 115 17.70 -19.54 3.29
CA ASP A 115 18.97 -18.97 2.78
C ASP A 115 20.01 -18.65 3.87
N LEU A 116 19.71 -18.93 5.16
CA LEU A 116 20.60 -18.75 6.33
C LEU A 116 21.03 -20.09 6.90
#